data_AF-A0A3N7GZ48-F1
#
_entry.id   AF-A0A3N7GZ48-F1
#
_cell.length_a   1.000
_cell.length_b   1.000
_cell.length_c   1.000
_cell.angle_alpha   90.00
_cell.angle_beta   90.00
_cell.angle_gamma   90.00
#
_symmetry.space_group_name_H-M   'P 1'
#
loop_
_entity.id
_entity.type
_entity.pdbx_description
1 polymer ?
#
loop_
_entity_poly.entity_id
_entity_poly.type
_entity_poly.pdbx_seq_one_letter_code
_entity_poly.pdbx_strand_id
1 'polypeptide(L)' 'FERIATEESLNKDRFRDAIDDFLFTSKTPKISDTLKLLEINPKLTERNNIGRRIIQKVQDFVDVFIDGVVS' A
#
# COMPACT_ATOMS: atom_id res chain seq x y z
N PHE A 1 2.36 -8.65 -2.76
CA PHE A 1 1.33 -7.96 -3.57
C PHE A 1 -0.08 -8.54 -3.39
N GLU A 2 -0.45 -9.67 -4.03
CA GLU A 2 -1.85 -10.18 -4.09
C GLU A 2 -2.54 -10.38 -2.73
N ARG A 3 -1.80 -10.86 -1.73
CA ARG A 3 -2.30 -11.02 -0.35
C ARG A 3 -2.73 -9.69 0.26
N ILE A 4 -1.91 -8.65 0.13
CA ILE A 4 -2.19 -7.32 0.69
C ILE A 4 -3.44 -6.72 0.04
N ALA A 5 -3.53 -6.83 -1.29
CA ALA A 5 -4.68 -6.31 -2.03
C ALA A 5 -5.99 -7.00 -1.62
N THR A 6 -5.97 -8.31 -1.41
CA THR A 6 -7.16 -9.08 -1.04
C THR A 6 -7.56 -8.85 0.42
N GLU A 7 -6.60 -8.88 1.35
CA GLU A 7 -6.84 -8.72 2.79
C GLU A 7 -7.39 -7.34 3.16
N GLU A 8 -6.94 -6.29 2.48
CA GLU A 8 -7.37 -4.92 2.78
C GLU A 8 -8.45 -4.41 1.79
N SER A 9 -8.98 -5.28 0.93
CA SER A 9 -9.98 -4.93 -0.10
C SER A 9 -9.55 -3.71 -0.95
N LEU A 10 -8.33 -3.78 -1.46
CA LEU A 10 -7.75 -2.76 -2.34
C LEU A 10 -8.08 -3.09 -3.80
N ASN A 11 -8.34 -2.03 -4.57
CA ASN A 11 -8.37 -2.11 -6.01
C ASN A 11 -6.97 -2.46 -6.52
N LYS A 12 -6.84 -3.63 -7.15
CA LYS A 12 -5.54 -4.18 -7.56
C LYS A 12 -4.80 -3.30 -8.55
N ASP A 13 -5.52 -2.72 -9.52
CA ASP A 13 -4.91 -1.87 -10.55
C ASP A 13 -4.30 -0.62 -9.92
N ARG A 14 -5.08 0.10 -9.11
CA ARG A 14 -4.59 1.28 -8.38
C ARG A 14 -3.47 0.95 -7.40
N PHE A 15 -3.56 -0.21 -6.75
CA PHE A 15 -2.53 -0.65 -5.82
C PHE A 15 -1.22 -0.94 -6.55
N ARG A 16 -1.28 -1.53 -7.75
CA ARG A 16 -0.12 -1.75 -8.59
C ARG A 16 0.54 -0.43 -8.98
N ASP A 17 -0.23 0.52 -9.48
CA ASP A 17 0.28 1.85 -9.86
C ASP A 17 0.96 2.53 -8.68
N ALA A 18 0.36 2.47 -7.48
CA ALA A 18 0.94 3.04 -6.27
C ALA A 18 2.24 2.37 -5.81
N ILE A 19 2.37 1.05 -6.01
CA ILE A 19 3.61 0.31 -5.74
C ILE A 19 4.69 0.72 -6.75
N ASP A 20 4.36 0.80 -8.03
CA ASP A 20 5.31 1.20 -9.08
C ASP A 20 5.83 2.62 -8.80
N ASP A 21 4.93 3.57 -8.51
CA ASP A 21 5.30 4.94 -8.09
C ASP A 21 6.22 4.93 -6.86
N PHE A 22 5.94 4.09 -5.86
CA PHE A 22 6.77 3.98 -4.66
C PHE A 22 8.16 3.43 -4.97
N LEU A 23 8.27 2.40 -5.82
CA LEU A 23 9.55 1.82 -6.24
C LEU A 23 10.39 2.83 -7.03
N PHE A 24 9.78 3.60 -7.93
CA PHE A 24 10.49 4.60 -8.73
C PHE A 24 10.92 5.84 -7.92
N THR A 25 10.08 6.29 -7.00
CA THR A 25 10.32 7.54 -6.26
C THR A 25 10.95 7.34 -4.89
N SER A 26 10.93 6.11 -4.35
CA SER A 26 11.26 5.78 -2.96
C SER A 26 10.51 6.66 -1.92
N LYS A 27 9.35 7.22 -2.31
CA LYS A 27 8.61 8.19 -1.51
C LYS A 27 7.38 7.58 -0.87
N THR A 28 7.35 7.53 0.46
CA THR A 28 6.21 7.00 1.23
C THR A 28 4.87 7.63 0.81
N PRO A 29 3.87 6.80 0.42
CA PRO A 29 2.55 7.30 0.08
C PRO A 29 1.86 7.90 1.31
N LYS A 30 1.06 8.95 1.11
CA LYS A 30 0.29 9.56 2.20
C LYS A 30 -0.91 8.68 2.54
N ILE A 31 -1.36 8.75 3.80
CA ILE A 31 -2.59 8.08 4.27
C ILE A 31 -3.77 8.41 3.33
N SER A 32 -3.94 9.68 2.97
CA SER A 32 -5.00 10.12 2.06
C SER A 32 -4.96 9.43 0.69
N ASP A 33 -3.78 9.08 0.19
CA ASP A 33 -3.62 8.42 -1.10
C ASP A 33 -3.86 6.92 -0.98
N THR A 34 -3.39 6.30 0.11
CA THR A 34 -3.70 4.88 0.38
C THR A 34 -5.19 4.60 0.55
N LEU A 35 -5.94 5.56 1.10
CA LEU A 35 -7.39 5.44 1.24
C LEU A 35 -8.12 5.45 -0.11
N LYS A 36 -7.54 6.05 -1.16
CA LYS A 36 -8.11 6.05 -2.52
C LYS A 36 -7.95 4.70 -3.22
N LEU A 37 -7.10 3.82 -2.68
CA LEU A 37 -6.86 2.48 -3.17
C LEU A 37 -7.94 1.50 -2.70
N LEU A 38 -8.65 1.81 -1.61
CA LEU A 38 -9.73 0.98 -1.09
C LEU A 38 -10.91 0.97 -2.06
N GLU A 39 -11.46 -0.22 -2.31
CA GLU A 39 -12.70 -0.35 -3.10
C GLU A 39 -13.91 0.20 -2.33
N ILE A 40 -13.87 0.08 -1.00
CA ILE A 40 -14.93 0.54 -0.10
C ILE A 40 -14.37 1.66 0.78
N ASN A 41 -15.08 2.78 0.80
CA ASN A 41 -14.71 3.90 1.68
C ASN A 41 -14.89 3.52 3.15
N PRO A 42 -13.83 3.56 3.98
CA PRO A 42 -13.93 3.25 5.39
C PRO A 42 -14.52 4.43 6.17
N LYS A 43 -14.98 4.15 7.39
CA LYS A 43 -15.49 5.19 8.30
C LYS A 43 -14.37 6.15 8.69
N LEU A 44 -14.72 7.40 8.99
CA LEU A 44 -13.77 8.45 9.38
C LEU A 44 -12.83 8.02 10.51
N THR A 45 -13.36 7.30 11.50
CA THR A 45 -12.62 6.77 12.65
C THR A 45 -11.60 5.69 12.28
N GLU A 46 -11.81 4.96 11.18
CA GLU A 46 -10.98 3.83 10.76
C GLU A 46 -9.91 4.24 9.75
N ARG A 47 -10.09 5.38 9.07
CA ARG A 47 -9.20 5.90 8.01
C ARG A 47 -7.73 5.95 8.41
N ASN A 48 -7.43 6.47 9.60
CA ASN A 48 -6.04 6.57 10.07
C ASN A 48 -5.42 5.20 10.31
N ASN A 49 -6.18 4.26 10.86
CA ASN A 49 -5.67 2.92 11.15
C ASN A 49 -5.44 2.13 9.87
N ILE A 50 -6.44 2.10 8.98
CA ILE A 50 -6.37 1.38 7.70
C ILE A 50 -5.24 1.94 6.82
N GLY A 51 -5.17 3.27 6.66
CA GLY A 51 -4.11 3.87 5.85
C GLY A 51 -2.71 3.56 6.36
N ARG A 52 -2.48 3.61 7.68
CA ARG A 52 -1.19 3.21 8.27
C ARG A 52 -0.87 1.74 8.04
N ARG A 53 -1.85 0.84 8.18
CA ARG A 53 -1.67 -0.60 7.93
C ARG A 53 -1.28 -0.88 6.47
N ILE A 54 -1.92 -0.21 5.52
CA ILE A 54 -1.58 -0.34 4.10
C ILE A 54 -0.15 0.17 3.84
N ILE A 55 0.20 1.36 4.34
CA ILE A 55 1.55 1.93 4.17
C ILE A 55 2.62 0.97 4.71
N GLN A 56 2.42 0.44 5.92
CA GLN A 56 3.37 -0.50 6.53
C GLN A 56 3.52 -1.76 5.69
N LYS A 57 2.42 -2.39 5.28
CA LYS A 57 2.46 -3.60 4.42
C LYS A 57 3.17 -3.35 3.09
N VAL A 58 3.03 -2.15 2.51
CA VAL A 58 3.72 -1.74 1.29
C VAL A 58 5.22 -1.60 1.52
N GLN A 59 5.61 -0.90 2.60
CA GLN A 59 7.02 -0.73 2.96
C GLN A 59 7.66 -2.08 3.25
N ASP A 60 7.05 -2.91 4.10
CA ASP A 60 7.56 -4.25 4.42
C ASP A 60 7.73 -5.12 3.16
N PHE A 61 6.79 -5.01 2.20
CA PHE A 61 6.87 -5.74 0.93
C PHE A 61 8.05 -5.25 0.08
N VAL A 62 8.25 -3.94 -0.01
CA VAL A 62 9.32 -3.34 -0.82
C VAL A 62 10.68 -3.55 -0.17
N ASP A 63 10.78 -3.44 1.15
CA ASP A 63 12.02 -3.70 1.89
C ASP A 63 12.49 -5.15 1.69
N VAL A 64 11.58 -6.13 1.78
CA VAL A 64 11.91 -7.54 1.47
C VAL A 64 12.29 -7.74 0.00
N PHE A 65 11.69 -6.98 -0.91
CA PHE A 65 12.00 -7.07 -2.34
C PHE A 65 13.37 -6.46 -2.66
N ILE A 66 13.73 -5.34 -2.06
CA ILE A 66 15.04 -4.70 -2.21
C ILE A 66 16.12 -5.57 -1.56
N ASP A 67 15.91 -6.01 -0.32
CA ASP A 67 16.91 -6.81 0.42
C ASP A 67 17.11 -8.20 -0.21
N GLY A 68 16.04 -8.81 -0.74
CA GLY A 68 16.09 -10.11 -1.41
C GLY A 68 16.67 -10.09 -2.83
N VAL A 69 16.68 -8.95 -3.52
CA VAL A 69 17.35 -8.78 -4.84
C VAL A 69 18.85 -8.50 -4.68
N VAL A 70 19.28 -8.05 -3.50
CA VAL A 70 20.67 -7.67 -3.19
C VAL A 70 21.45 -8.82 -2.51
N SER A 71 20.83 -10.00 -2.32
CA SER A 71 21.48 -11.20 -1.74
C SER A 71 21.98 -12.20 -2.77
#